data_AF-A0A326RNZ8-F1
#
_entry.id   AF-A0A326RNZ8-F1
#
_cell.length_a   1.000
_cell.length_b   1.000
_cell.length_c   1.000
_cell.angle_alpha   90.00
_cell.angle_beta   90.00
_cell.angle_gamma   90.00
#
_symmetry.space_group_name_H-M   'P 1'
#
loop_
_entity.id
_entity.type
_entity.pdbx_description
1 polymer ?
#
loop_
_entity_poly.entity_id
_entity_poly.type
_entity_poly.pdbx_seq_one_letter_code
_entity_poly.pdbx_strand_id
1 'polypeptide(L)'
;MNENYTLEELEAYLYGELPQEKAKLLEEEIKTDLALRSELEALKISKEAIELAAWKKVISQSQRDFLANRPQGKQTQSISQGSSGVLVWTFRFAASVALISLAMGFYLLFSVSPESIISQPVAFSIPLMRSSEVTTSAIRSAYLDKDFAKVIEVVRSLANPSLEESFLLGMAYLETNAHEKAISQFMRVESENEKLQTKDFADEVDYFLVRAYLSLGQIEEGAYRMKKIRNDPQHTYHQNFGMLDQLKIFILGIKN
;
A
#
# COMPACT_ATOMS: atom_id res chain seq x y z
N MET A 1 29.46 -18.78 -20.00
CA MET A 1 30.22 -19.33 -18.87
C MET A 1 31.17 -18.25 -18.44
N ASN A 2 31.12 -17.86 -17.18
CA ASN A 2 32.11 -16.94 -16.64
C ASN A 2 33.50 -17.61 -16.64
N GLU A 3 34.56 -16.86 -16.96
CA GLU A 3 35.95 -17.33 -16.92
C GLU A 3 36.67 -16.99 -15.61
N ASN A 4 36.10 -16.10 -14.77
CA ASN A 4 36.75 -15.55 -13.59
C ASN A 4 36.48 -16.33 -12.30
N TYR A 5 35.36 -17.06 -12.21
CA TYR A 5 34.96 -17.83 -11.03
C TYR A 5 34.55 -19.24 -11.42
N THR A 6 34.98 -20.22 -10.64
CA THR A 6 34.53 -21.59 -10.84
C THR A 6 33.17 -21.82 -10.17
N LEU A 7 32.45 -22.85 -10.63
CA LEU A 7 31.17 -23.24 -10.06
C LEU A 7 31.27 -23.49 -8.53
N GLU A 8 32.37 -24.13 -8.11
CA GLU A 8 32.64 -24.44 -6.71
C GLU A 8 32.85 -23.18 -5.85
N GLU A 9 33.44 -22.12 -6.41
CA GLU A 9 33.61 -20.84 -5.70
C GLU A 9 32.27 -20.11 -5.53
N LEU A 10 31.39 -20.17 -6.53
CA LEU A 10 30.04 -19.62 -6.46
C LEU A 10 29.17 -20.41 -5.46
N GLU A 11 29.30 -21.73 -5.43
CA GLU A 11 28.64 -22.56 -4.42
C GLU A 11 29.17 -22.26 -3.01
N ALA A 12 30.49 -22.19 -2.82
CA ALA A 12 31.10 -21.84 -1.54
C ALA A 12 30.61 -20.46 -1.05
N TYR A 13 30.41 -19.50 -1.96
CA TYR A 13 29.81 -18.21 -1.63
C TYR A 13 28.35 -18.36 -1.14
N LEU A 14 27.53 -19.16 -1.82
CA LEU A 14 26.14 -19.42 -1.42
C LEU A 14 26.02 -20.18 -0.08
N TYR A 15 27.06 -20.92 0.33
CA TYR A 15 27.14 -21.57 1.64
C TYR A 15 27.84 -20.72 2.71
N GLY A 16 28.37 -19.54 2.36
CA GLY A 16 29.12 -18.68 3.28
C GLY A 16 30.51 -19.21 3.64
N GLU A 17 31.05 -20.12 2.83
CA GLU A 17 32.35 -20.77 3.00
C GLU A 17 33.46 -20.07 2.19
N LEU A 18 33.11 -19.12 1.33
CA LEU A 18 34.08 -18.35 0.55
C LEU A 18 34.85 -17.37 1.46
N PRO A 19 36.18 -17.28 1.37
CA PRO A 19 36.98 -16.33 2.15
C PRO A 19 36.48 -14.89 1.99
N GLN A 20 36.43 -14.14 3.09
CA GLN A 20 35.77 -12.84 3.15
C GLN A 20 36.33 -11.80 2.15
N GLU A 21 37.62 -11.88 1.82
CA GLU A 21 38.23 -11.03 0.79
C GLU A 21 37.74 -11.37 -0.62
N LYS A 22 37.62 -12.66 -0.95
CA LYS A 22 37.09 -13.12 -2.24
C LYS A 22 35.59 -12.87 -2.38
N ALA A 23 34.82 -13.03 -1.29
CA ALA A 23 33.40 -12.74 -1.29
C ALA A 23 33.11 -11.27 -1.62
N LYS A 24 33.89 -10.33 -1.08
CA LYS A 24 33.77 -8.90 -1.41
C LYS A 24 34.09 -8.58 -2.87
N LEU A 25 35.11 -9.22 -3.43
CA LEU A 25 35.46 -9.05 -4.85
C LEU A 25 34.35 -9.58 -5.75
N LEU A 26 33.82 -10.77 -5.43
CA LEU A 26 32.69 -11.37 -6.13
C LEU A 26 31.44 -10.47 -6.06
N GLU A 27 31.12 -9.91 -4.90
CA GLU A 27 29.98 -8.99 -4.72
C GLU A 27 30.09 -7.71 -5.57
N GLU A 28 31.30 -7.16 -5.73
CA GLU A 28 31.51 -6.02 -6.62
C GLU A 28 31.41 -6.41 -8.09
N GLU A 29 31.94 -7.57 -8.48
CA GLU A 29 31.88 -8.04 -9.87
C GLU A 29 30.46 -8.41 -10.32
N ILE A 30 29.63 -8.98 -9.43
CA ILE A 30 28.20 -9.28 -9.70
C ILE A 30 27.40 -8.02 -10.06
N LYS A 31 27.81 -6.84 -9.59
CA LYS A 31 27.12 -5.57 -9.93
C LYS A 31 27.37 -5.16 -11.37
N THR A 32 28.52 -5.54 -11.93
CA THR A 32 28.97 -5.11 -13.25
C THR A 32 28.84 -6.19 -14.32
N ASP A 33 28.96 -7.46 -13.95
CA ASP A 33 28.90 -8.60 -14.87
C ASP A 33 27.53 -9.29 -14.82
N LEU A 34 26.77 -9.10 -15.90
CA LEU A 34 25.44 -9.68 -16.07
C LEU A 34 25.48 -11.22 -16.20
N ALA A 35 26.53 -11.77 -16.82
CA ALA A 35 26.66 -13.21 -17.01
C ALA A 35 26.95 -13.91 -15.69
N LEU A 36 27.87 -13.36 -14.89
CA LEU A 36 28.17 -13.83 -13.53
C LEU A 36 26.93 -13.83 -12.64
N ARG A 37 26.16 -12.74 -12.68
CA ARG A 37 24.91 -12.62 -11.92
C ARG A 37 23.91 -13.70 -12.29
N SER A 38 23.71 -13.93 -13.60
CA SER A 38 22.78 -14.94 -14.10
C SER A 38 23.18 -16.36 -13.66
N GLU A 39 24.47 -16.65 -13.69
CA GLU A 39 25.03 -17.94 -13.25
C GLU A 39 24.84 -18.19 -11.74
N LEU A 40 25.08 -17.15 -10.92
CA LEU A 40 24.81 -17.22 -9.48
C LEU A 40 23.32 -17.36 -9.16
N GLU A 41 22.44 -16.64 -9.86
CA GLU A 41 20.99 -16.76 -9.70
C GLU A 41 20.50 -18.18 -10.05
N ALA A 42 21.01 -18.78 -11.13
CA ALA A 42 20.69 -20.15 -11.50
C ALA A 42 21.12 -21.16 -10.41
N LEU A 43 22.34 -21.02 -9.88
CA LEU A 43 22.83 -21.85 -8.78
C LEU A 43 21.97 -21.73 -7.51
N LYS A 44 21.57 -20.51 -7.17
CA LYS A 44 20.69 -20.25 -6.02
C LYS A 44 19.35 -20.97 -6.17
N ILE A 45 18.73 -20.90 -7.34
CA ILE A 45 17.46 -21.59 -7.63
C ILE A 45 17.64 -23.12 -7.52
N SER A 46 18.73 -23.66 -8.09
CA SER A 46 19.03 -25.08 -7.99
C SER A 46 19.20 -25.54 -6.53
N LYS A 47 19.90 -24.75 -5.70
CA LYS A 47 20.05 -25.03 -4.26
C LYS A 47 18.69 -25.06 -3.54
N GLU A 48 17.87 -24.03 -3.73
CA GLU A 48 16.54 -23.94 -3.10
C GLU A 48 15.64 -25.13 -3.51
N ALA A 49 15.71 -25.57 -4.77
CA ALA A 49 14.97 -26.72 -5.25
C ALA A 49 15.41 -28.04 -4.59
N ILE A 50 16.72 -28.24 -4.38
CA ILE A 50 17.27 -29.42 -3.69
C ILE A 50 16.85 -29.42 -2.21
N GLU A 51 16.95 -28.27 -1.53
CA GLU A 51 16.52 -28.13 -0.13
C GLU A 51 15.03 -28.44 0.02
N LEU A 52 14.18 -27.88 -0.85
CA LEU A 52 12.74 -28.14 -0.86
C LEU A 52 12.43 -29.63 -1.06
N ALA A 53 13.14 -30.30 -1.98
CA ALA A 53 12.98 -31.73 -2.21
C ALA A 53 13.36 -32.56 -0.97
N ALA A 54 14.44 -32.18 -0.28
CA ALA A 54 14.86 -32.81 0.97
C ALA A 54 13.81 -32.62 2.08
N TRP A 55 13.30 -31.40 2.28
CA TRP A 55 12.22 -31.11 3.23
C TRP A 55 10.96 -31.91 2.96
N LYS A 56 10.53 -31.97 1.69
CA LYS A 56 9.35 -32.76 1.28
C LYS A 56 9.52 -34.24 1.64
N LYS A 57 10.73 -34.78 1.47
CA LYS A 57 11.04 -36.17 1.85
C LYS A 57 10.90 -36.38 3.36
N VAL A 58 11.49 -35.48 4.18
CA VAL A 58 11.39 -35.52 5.65
C VAL A 58 9.94 -35.47 6.12
N ILE A 59 9.15 -34.53 5.59
CA ILE A 59 7.73 -34.38 5.93
C ILE A 59 6.96 -35.64 5.56
N SER A 60 7.17 -36.17 4.35
CA SER A 60 6.47 -37.39 3.90
C SER A 60 6.83 -38.63 4.73
N GLN A 61 8.04 -38.69 5.27
CA GLN A 61 8.50 -39.78 6.12
C GLN A 61 7.89 -39.62 7.52
N SER A 62 7.94 -38.44 8.11
CA SER A 62 7.28 -38.14 9.38
C SER A 62 5.77 -38.42 9.34
N GLN A 63 5.09 -38.06 8.26
CA GLN A 63 3.68 -38.39 8.06
C GLN A 63 3.44 -39.91 7.97
N ARG A 64 4.30 -40.63 7.25
CA ARG A 64 4.21 -42.11 7.17
C ARG A 64 4.45 -42.76 8.52
N ASP A 65 5.45 -42.31 9.27
CA ASP A 65 5.76 -42.82 10.60
C ASP A 65 4.64 -42.51 11.60
N PHE A 66 4.03 -41.32 11.51
CA PHE A 66 2.87 -40.94 12.31
C PHE A 66 1.64 -41.79 11.99
N LEU A 67 1.40 -42.09 10.70
CA LEU A 67 0.29 -42.94 10.28
C LEU A 67 0.52 -44.41 10.63
N ALA A 68 1.75 -44.90 10.49
CA ALA A 68 2.14 -46.28 10.80
C ALA A 68 2.14 -46.57 12.31
N ASN A 69 2.60 -45.60 13.10
CA ASN A 69 2.61 -45.69 14.57
C ASN A 69 1.44 -44.97 15.22
N ARG A 70 0.38 -44.69 14.45
CA ARG A 70 -0.85 -44.13 15.00
C ARG A 70 -1.30 -45.09 16.10
N PRO A 71 -1.35 -44.68 17.38
CA PRO A 71 -1.83 -45.57 18.42
C PRO A 71 -3.26 -45.94 18.03
N GLN A 72 -3.46 -47.18 17.59
CA GLN A 72 -4.78 -47.74 17.48
C GLN A 72 -5.32 -47.65 18.91
N GLY A 73 -6.27 -46.73 19.10
CA GLY A 73 -6.85 -46.46 20.39
C GLY A 73 -7.20 -47.80 21.01
N LYS A 74 -6.65 -48.08 22.20
CA LYS A 74 -7.26 -49.03 23.12
C LYS A 74 -8.75 -48.74 23.05
N GLN A 75 -9.54 -49.74 22.67
CA GLN A 75 -11.00 -49.66 22.70
C GLN A 75 -11.37 -49.23 24.13
N THR A 76 -11.57 -47.92 24.30
CA THR A 76 -12.15 -47.36 25.50
C THR A 76 -13.54 -47.92 25.54
N GLN A 77 -13.77 -48.81 26.51
CA GLN A 77 -15.08 -49.30 26.88
C GLN A 77 -16.07 -48.12 26.79
N SER A 78 -17.12 -48.33 26.01
CA SER A 78 -18.14 -47.32 25.74
C SER A 78 -18.84 -46.95 27.04
N ILE A 79 -18.36 -45.89 27.70
CA ILE A 79 -19.17 -45.17 28.66
C ILE A 79 -20.05 -44.27 27.81
N SER A 80 -21.36 -44.54 27.83
CA SER A 80 -22.38 -43.70 27.25
C SER A 80 -22.28 -42.28 27.83
N GLN A 81 -21.59 -41.38 27.14
CA GLN A 81 -21.70 -39.94 27.35
C GLN A 81 -22.35 -39.35 26.10
N GLY A 82 -23.58 -38.88 26.30
CA GLY A 82 -24.41 -38.30 25.24
C GLY A 82 -23.70 -37.14 24.54
N SER A 83 -23.76 -37.18 23.20
CA SER A 83 -23.71 -36.15 22.14
C SER A 83 -23.07 -34.75 22.36
N SER A 84 -22.34 -34.50 23.44
CA SER A 84 -21.83 -33.18 23.82
C SER A 84 -20.42 -32.90 23.27
N GLY A 85 -19.69 -33.92 22.81
CA GLY A 85 -18.31 -33.76 22.34
C GLY A 85 -18.15 -32.92 21.06
N VAL A 86 -19.07 -33.06 20.10
CA VAL A 86 -19.04 -32.27 18.85
C VAL A 86 -19.42 -30.81 19.13
N LEU A 87 -20.40 -30.60 20.01
CA LEU A 87 -20.89 -29.28 20.43
C LEU A 87 -19.82 -28.50 21.19
N VAL A 88 -19.10 -29.15 22.11
CA VAL A 88 -17.98 -28.51 22.82
C VAL A 88 -16.82 -28.18 21.87
N TRP A 89 -16.56 -29.00 20.85
CA TRP A 89 -15.48 -28.73 19.89
C TRP A 89 -15.80 -27.57 18.95
N THR A 90 -17.05 -27.47 18.46
CA THR A 90 -17.49 -26.32 17.65
C THR A 90 -17.52 -25.04 18.47
N PHE A 91 -17.92 -25.08 19.75
CA PHE A 91 -17.85 -23.91 20.64
C PHE A 91 -16.40 -23.46 20.90
N ARG A 92 -15.44 -24.38 21.03
CA ARG A 92 -14.02 -24.01 21.19
C ARG A 92 -13.46 -23.37 19.92
N PHE A 93 -13.81 -23.89 18.75
CA PHE A 93 -13.43 -23.27 17.48
C PHE A 93 -14.05 -21.88 17.33
N ALA A 94 -15.36 -21.76 17.60
CA ALA A 94 -16.07 -20.48 17.55
C ALA A 94 -15.50 -19.46 18.55
N ALA A 95 -15.17 -19.88 19.78
CA ALA A 95 -14.55 -19.03 20.79
C ALA A 95 -13.16 -18.55 20.35
N SER A 96 -12.33 -19.42 19.78
CA SER A 96 -11.01 -19.03 19.26
C SER A 96 -11.12 -18.03 18.10
N VAL A 97 -12.03 -18.26 17.15
CA VAL A 97 -12.30 -17.32 16.06
C VAL A 97 -12.83 -16.00 16.62
N ALA A 98 -13.75 -16.02 17.58
CA ALA A 98 -14.28 -14.82 18.22
C ALA A 98 -13.18 -14.02 18.94
N LEU A 99 -12.25 -14.71 19.63
CA LEU A 99 -11.14 -14.08 20.34
C LEU A 99 -10.15 -13.43 19.35
N ILE A 100 -9.85 -14.10 18.24
CA ILE A 100 -9.04 -13.54 17.14
C ILE A 100 -9.74 -12.32 16.53
N SER A 101 -11.04 -12.43 16.24
CA SER A 101 -11.83 -11.31 15.68
C SER A 101 -11.89 -10.12 16.64
N LEU A 102 -12.03 -10.35 17.95
CA LEU A 102 -11.98 -9.31 18.97
C LEU A 102 -10.61 -8.65 19.04
N ALA A 103 -9.53 -9.44 19.07
CA ALA A 103 -8.17 -8.92 19.07
C ALA A 103 -7.89 -8.08 17.81
N MET A 104 -8.36 -8.55 16.64
CA MET A 104 -8.23 -7.83 15.37
C MET A 104 -9.07 -6.56 15.34
N GLY A 105 -10.29 -6.58 15.86
CA GLY A 105 -11.14 -5.39 16.00
C GLY A 105 -10.53 -4.34 16.93
N PHE A 106 -10.01 -4.77 18.09
CA PHE A 106 -9.27 -3.90 19.01
C PHE A 106 -8.04 -3.29 18.35
N TYR A 107 -7.24 -4.10 17.64
CA TYR A 107 -6.08 -3.62 16.89
C TYR A 107 -6.48 -2.54 15.88
N LEU A 108 -7.52 -2.80 15.06
CA LEU A 108 -8.00 -1.82 14.09
C LEU A 108 -8.49 -0.52 14.73
N LEU A 109 -9.20 -0.57 15.85
CA LEU A 109 -9.67 0.64 16.56
C LEU A 109 -8.53 1.56 17.03
N PHE A 110 -7.39 0.96 17.43
CA PHE A 110 -6.22 1.72 17.86
C PHE A 110 -5.28 2.11 16.72
N SER A 111 -5.19 1.31 15.65
CA SER A 111 -4.28 1.55 14.53
C SER A 111 -4.87 2.36 13.37
N VAL A 112 -6.19 2.49 13.29
CA VAL A 112 -6.82 3.30 12.23
C VAL A 112 -6.72 4.79 12.55
N SER A 113 -6.05 5.51 11.66
CA SER A 113 -5.96 6.97 11.63
C SER A 113 -6.31 7.49 10.22
N PRO A 114 -6.66 8.77 10.06
CA PRO A 114 -6.86 9.39 8.74
C PRO A 114 -5.73 9.10 7.74
N GLU A 115 -4.49 9.10 8.21
CA GLU A 115 -3.29 8.84 7.41
C GLU A 115 -3.22 7.39 6.93
N SER A 116 -3.74 6.44 7.72
CA SER A 116 -3.75 5.01 7.36
C SER A 116 -4.69 4.68 6.18
N ILE A 117 -5.62 5.58 5.85
CA ILE A 117 -6.52 5.47 4.68
C ILE A 117 -5.81 5.97 3.42
N ILE A 118 -4.88 6.90 3.57
CA ILE A 118 -4.10 7.52 2.49
C ILE A 118 -2.68 6.95 2.54
N SER A 119 -2.55 5.63 2.67
CA SER A 119 -1.24 4.98 2.90
C SER A 119 -0.25 5.12 1.74
N GLN A 120 -0.71 5.56 0.57
CA GLN A 120 0.13 5.95 -0.57
C GLN A 120 -0.40 7.28 -1.12
N PRO A 121 0.07 8.42 -0.58
CA PRO A 121 -0.34 9.72 -1.10
C PRO A 121 0.15 9.85 -2.54
N VAL A 122 -0.77 10.01 -3.48
CA VAL A 122 -0.42 10.30 -4.87
C VAL A 122 -0.02 11.77 -4.93
N ALA A 123 1.26 12.01 -5.21
CA ALA A 123 1.74 13.35 -5.52
C ALA A 123 1.12 13.79 -6.86
N PHE A 124 0.51 14.96 -6.89
CA PHE A 124 0.05 15.54 -8.14
C PHE A 124 1.25 15.94 -8.99
N SER A 125 1.30 15.46 -10.23
CA SER A 125 2.27 15.90 -11.23
C SER A 125 1.58 16.78 -12.26
N ILE A 126 2.11 17.99 -12.47
CA ILE A 126 1.58 18.91 -13.48
C ILE A 126 1.81 18.29 -14.88
N PRO A 127 0.76 18.07 -15.69
CA PRO A 127 0.93 17.64 -17.07
C PRO A 127 1.71 18.70 -17.86
N LEU A 128 2.71 18.30 -18.64
CA LEU A 128 3.46 19.20 -19.52
C LEU A 128 2.56 19.67 -20.67
N MET A 129 1.72 20.67 -20.42
CA MET A 129 1.00 21.39 -21.47
C MET A 129 1.84 22.56 -21.97
N ARG A 130 1.98 22.67 -23.30
CA ARG A 130 2.54 23.86 -23.96
C ARG A 130 1.56 25.03 -23.80
N SER A 131 1.60 25.71 -22.65
CA SER A 131 0.94 26.99 -22.45
C SER A 131 1.97 28.11 -22.50
N SER A 132 1.64 29.19 -23.21
CA SER A 132 2.53 30.29 -23.57
C SER A 132 2.50 31.50 -22.62
N GLU A 133 1.85 31.39 -21.45
CA GLU A 133 1.78 32.49 -20.48
C GLU A 133 2.90 32.43 -19.43
N VAL A 134 3.60 33.56 -19.28
CA VAL A 134 4.75 33.73 -18.37
C VAL A 134 4.34 33.59 -16.90
N THR A 135 3.16 34.06 -16.51
CA THR A 135 2.65 33.95 -15.13
C THR A 135 2.34 32.51 -14.74
N THR A 136 1.68 31.76 -15.62
CA THR A 136 1.43 30.32 -15.46
C THR A 136 2.77 29.56 -15.33
N SER A 137 3.79 29.97 -16.09
CA SER A 137 5.14 29.40 -15.98
C SER A 137 5.76 29.64 -14.59
N ALA A 138 5.61 30.83 -14.01
CA ALA A 138 6.14 31.15 -12.68
C ALA A 138 5.45 30.36 -11.55
N ILE A 139 4.12 30.22 -11.60
CA ILE A 139 3.35 29.45 -10.62
C ILE A 139 3.68 27.96 -10.71
N ARG A 140 3.74 27.40 -11.93
CA ARG A 140 4.15 26.02 -12.15
C ARG A 140 5.57 25.75 -11.67
N SER A 141 6.51 26.64 -11.97
CA SER A 141 7.90 26.52 -11.48
C SER A 141 7.92 26.49 -9.95
N ALA A 142 7.27 27.45 -9.30
CA ALA A 142 7.21 27.48 -7.84
C ALA A 142 6.60 26.20 -7.25
N TYR A 143 5.55 25.66 -7.87
CA TYR A 143 4.95 24.40 -7.43
C TYR A 143 5.89 23.20 -7.61
N LEU A 144 6.58 23.10 -8.74
CA LEU A 144 7.56 22.04 -9.01
C LEU A 144 8.77 22.12 -8.07
N ASP A 145 9.18 23.33 -7.72
CA ASP A 145 10.24 23.62 -6.75
C ASP A 145 9.79 23.41 -5.28
N LYS A 146 8.52 23.01 -5.08
CA LYS A 146 7.87 22.84 -3.76
C LYS A 146 7.81 24.13 -2.93
N ASP A 147 7.93 25.29 -3.58
CA ASP A 147 7.75 26.60 -2.98
C ASP A 147 6.26 26.95 -2.92
N PHE A 148 5.54 26.22 -2.08
CA PHE A 148 4.09 26.37 -1.91
C PHE A 148 3.70 27.75 -1.35
N ALA A 149 4.57 28.37 -0.56
CA ALA A 149 4.35 29.72 -0.05
C ALA A 149 4.29 30.73 -1.20
N LYS A 150 5.22 30.64 -2.15
CA LYS A 150 5.22 31.48 -3.36
C LYS A 150 4.03 31.21 -4.28
N VAL A 151 3.61 29.95 -4.43
CA VAL A 151 2.36 29.62 -5.16
C VAL A 151 1.17 30.36 -4.53
N ILE A 152 1.03 30.29 -3.20
CA ILE A 152 -0.05 30.97 -2.47
C ILE A 152 0.02 32.49 -2.66
N GLU A 153 1.21 33.08 -2.55
CA GLU A 153 1.40 34.51 -2.72
C GLU A 153 1.03 34.98 -4.13
N VAL A 154 1.59 34.34 -5.15
CA VAL A 154 1.41 34.76 -6.55
C VAL A 154 -0.04 34.58 -6.98
N VAL A 155 -0.66 33.42 -6.73
CA VAL A 155 -2.05 33.17 -7.17
C VAL A 155 -3.02 34.13 -6.47
N ARG A 156 -2.83 34.44 -5.18
CA ARG A 156 -3.70 35.39 -4.45
C ARG A 156 -3.60 36.82 -4.95
N SER A 157 -2.51 37.17 -5.63
CA SER A 157 -2.34 38.49 -6.26
C SER A 157 -3.08 38.62 -7.59
N LEU A 158 -3.51 37.50 -8.18
CA LEU A 158 -4.25 37.50 -9.44
C LEU A 158 -5.70 37.92 -9.22
N ALA A 159 -6.20 38.82 -10.08
CA ALA A 159 -7.59 39.22 -10.06
C ALA A 159 -8.53 38.09 -10.50
N ASN A 160 -8.12 37.33 -11.52
CA ASN A 160 -8.89 36.22 -12.10
C ASN A 160 -7.95 35.04 -12.35
N PRO A 161 -7.63 34.23 -11.33
CA PRO A 161 -6.83 33.03 -11.53
C PRO A 161 -7.56 32.06 -12.45
N SER A 162 -6.82 31.42 -13.36
CA SER A 162 -7.31 30.32 -14.18
C SER A 162 -7.67 29.10 -13.32
N LEU A 163 -8.40 28.15 -13.90
CA LEU A 163 -8.78 26.93 -13.19
C LEU A 163 -7.56 26.14 -12.68
N GLU A 164 -6.49 26.07 -13.48
CA GLU A 164 -5.24 25.43 -13.08
C GLU A 164 -4.56 26.17 -11.93
N GLU A 165 -4.45 27.49 -11.99
CA GLU A 165 -3.85 28.29 -10.91
C GLU A 165 -4.67 28.17 -9.62
N SER A 166 -5.99 28.14 -9.74
CA SER A 166 -6.91 27.88 -8.64
C SER A 166 -6.71 26.49 -8.05
N PHE A 167 -6.53 25.46 -8.88
CA PHE A 167 -6.26 24.11 -8.43
C PHE A 167 -4.90 24.00 -7.73
N LEU A 168 -3.84 24.58 -8.30
CA LEU A 168 -2.50 24.62 -7.71
C LEU A 168 -2.48 25.39 -6.38
N LEU A 169 -3.30 26.43 -6.21
CA LEU A 169 -3.49 27.10 -4.93
C LEU A 169 -4.11 26.16 -3.87
N GLY A 170 -5.12 25.36 -4.25
CA GLY A 170 -5.72 24.36 -3.38
C GLY A 170 -4.70 23.31 -2.93
N MET A 171 -3.89 22.83 -3.88
CA MET A 171 -2.77 21.92 -3.60
C MET A 171 -1.72 22.55 -2.68
N ALA A 172 -1.33 23.80 -2.92
CA ALA A 172 -0.37 24.50 -2.06
C ALA A 172 -0.89 24.68 -0.62
N TYR A 173 -2.19 24.93 -0.44
CA TYR A 173 -2.80 24.91 0.88
C TYR A 173 -2.79 23.53 1.54
N LEU A 174 -3.03 22.47 0.76
CA LEU A 174 -2.99 21.10 1.26
C LEU A 174 -1.58 20.73 1.77
N GLU A 175 -0.55 21.04 0.99
CA GLU A 175 0.86 20.76 1.32
C GLU A 175 1.39 21.63 2.47
N THR A 176 0.77 22.78 2.74
CA THR A 176 1.10 23.64 3.90
C THR A 176 0.22 23.38 5.12
N ASN A 177 -0.53 22.26 5.14
CA ASN A 177 -1.46 21.86 6.20
C ASN A 177 -2.61 22.86 6.46
N ALA A 178 -2.89 23.76 5.52
CA ALA A 178 -4.01 24.69 5.57
C ALA A 178 -5.29 24.03 5.00
N HIS A 179 -5.70 22.90 5.59
CA HIS A 179 -6.73 22.01 5.03
C HIS A 179 -8.09 22.69 4.79
N GLU A 180 -8.56 23.58 5.68
CA GLU A 180 -9.82 24.32 5.48
C GLU A 180 -9.79 25.21 4.23
N LYS A 181 -8.65 25.87 4.00
CA LYS A 181 -8.44 26.70 2.80
C LYS A 181 -8.34 25.83 1.56
N ALA A 182 -7.69 24.67 1.66
CA ALA A 182 -7.62 23.71 0.57
C ALA A 182 -9.04 23.24 0.15
N ILE A 183 -9.88 22.84 1.11
CA ILE A 183 -11.28 22.45 0.83
C ILE A 183 -12.04 23.57 0.13
N SER A 184 -11.99 24.78 0.70
CA SER A 184 -12.68 25.95 0.13
C SER A 184 -12.24 26.20 -1.31
N GLN A 185 -10.94 26.06 -1.58
CA GLN A 185 -10.38 26.30 -2.90
C GLN A 185 -10.71 25.18 -3.89
N PHE A 186 -10.69 23.92 -3.49
CA PHE A 186 -11.10 22.80 -4.34
C PHE A 186 -12.60 22.84 -4.67
N MET A 187 -13.45 23.21 -3.72
CA MET A 187 -14.88 23.42 -3.98
C MET A 187 -15.11 24.58 -4.97
N ARG A 188 -14.27 25.62 -4.93
CA ARG A 188 -14.32 26.69 -5.92
C ARG A 188 -13.96 26.18 -7.32
N VAL A 189 -12.92 25.36 -7.46
CA VAL A 189 -12.55 24.71 -8.73
C VAL A 189 -13.70 23.85 -9.25
N GLU A 190 -14.34 23.06 -8.39
CA GLU A 190 -15.53 22.27 -8.76
C GLU A 190 -16.68 23.16 -9.27
N SER A 191 -16.99 24.26 -8.56
CA SER A 191 -18.02 25.21 -8.97
C SER A 191 -17.68 25.94 -10.28
N GLU A 192 -16.41 26.26 -10.53
CA GLU A 192 -15.95 26.86 -11.79
C GLU A 192 -16.08 25.89 -12.96
N ASN A 193 -15.73 24.61 -12.77
CA ASN A 193 -15.96 23.55 -13.76
C ASN A 193 -17.44 23.39 -14.12
N GLU A 194 -18.34 23.39 -13.14
CA GLU A 194 -19.78 23.32 -13.38
C GLU A 194 -20.28 24.49 -14.24
N LYS A 195 -19.79 25.71 -13.96
CA LYS A 195 -20.13 26.91 -14.74
C LYS A 195 -19.60 26.87 -16.16
N LEU A 196 -18.37 26.38 -16.33
CA LEU A 196 -17.70 26.27 -17.63
C LEU A 196 -18.11 25.02 -18.42
N GLN A 197 -18.86 24.10 -17.80
CA GLN A 197 -19.22 22.79 -18.34
C GLN A 197 -18.00 21.94 -18.73
N THR A 198 -16.90 22.08 -17.97
CA THR A 198 -15.66 21.34 -18.12
C THR A 198 -15.48 20.31 -17.01
N LYS A 199 -14.53 19.39 -17.17
CA LYS A 199 -14.16 18.39 -16.15
C LYS A 199 -12.68 18.46 -15.79
N ASP A 200 -12.06 19.60 -16.05
CA ASP A 200 -10.62 19.79 -15.86
C ASP A 200 -10.29 19.68 -14.37
N PHE A 201 -9.37 18.79 -14.01
CA PHE A 201 -9.02 18.48 -12.62
C PHE A 201 -10.14 17.88 -11.75
N ALA A 202 -11.27 17.43 -12.32
CA ALA A 202 -12.41 16.97 -11.52
C ALA A 202 -12.06 15.75 -10.65
N ASP A 203 -11.36 14.77 -11.22
CA ASP A 203 -10.95 13.55 -10.52
C ASP A 203 -9.92 13.86 -9.42
N GLU A 204 -8.99 14.77 -9.71
CA GLU A 204 -7.97 15.25 -8.79
C GLU A 204 -8.61 15.99 -7.62
N VAL A 205 -9.56 16.88 -7.90
CA VAL A 205 -10.32 17.61 -6.88
C VAL A 205 -11.03 16.64 -5.94
N ASP A 206 -11.71 15.61 -6.46
CA ASP A 206 -12.37 14.61 -5.63
C ASP A 206 -11.37 13.88 -4.72
N TYR A 207 -10.22 13.44 -5.27
CA TYR A 207 -9.19 12.75 -4.50
C TYR A 207 -8.56 13.64 -3.41
N PHE A 208 -8.18 14.88 -3.74
CA PHE A 208 -7.55 15.78 -2.78
C PHE A 208 -8.53 16.34 -1.75
N LEU A 209 -9.83 16.43 -2.08
CA LEU A 209 -10.88 16.69 -1.09
C LEU A 209 -10.98 15.57 -0.06
N VAL A 210 -10.90 14.29 -0.46
CA VAL A 210 -10.85 13.17 0.52
C VAL A 210 -9.70 13.39 1.49
N ARG A 211 -8.50 13.70 0.99
CA ARG A 211 -7.33 13.96 1.84
C ARG A 211 -7.59 15.13 2.80
N ALA A 212 -8.06 16.26 2.30
CA ALA A 212 -8.29 17.45 3.11
C ALA A 212 -9.36 17.24 4.18
N TYR A 213 -10.48 16.58 3.85
CA TYR A 213 -11.56 16.25 4.79
C TYR A 213 -11.08 15.32 5.90
N LEU A 214 -10.38 14.24 5.54
CA LEU A 214 -9.86 13.28 6.52
C LEU A 214 -8.83 13.95 7.45
N SER A 215 -7.97 14.84 6.94
CA SER A 215 -7.02 15.60 7.76
C SER A 215 -7.67 16.54 8.77
N LEU A 216 -8.89 17.02 8.51
CA LEU A 216 -9.68 17.82 9.47
C LEU A 216 -10.59 16.98 10.37
N GLY A 217 -10.59 15.65 10.23
CA GLY A 217 -11.52 14.78 10.94
C GLY A 217 -12.98 14.89 10.44
N GLN A 218 -13.20 15.50 9.26
CA GLN A 218 -14.50 15.56 8.57
C GLN A 218 -14.76 14.23 7.86
N ILE A 219 -15.02 13.18 8.66
CA ILE A 219 -15.05 11.79 8.19
C ILE A 219 -16.22 11.55 7.23
N GLU A 220 -17.38 12.15 7.47
CA GLU A 220 -18.57 11.94 6.63
C GLU A 220 -18.38 12.50 5.21
N GLU A 221 -17.84 13.71 5.09
CA GLU A 221 -17.55 14.37 3.82
C GLU A 221 -16.44 13.64 3.06
N GLY A 222 -15.39 13.20 3.77
CA GLY A 222 -14.34 12.36 3.20
C GLY A 222 -14.89 11.02 2.69
N ALA A 223 -15.77 10.37 3.46
CA ALA A 223 -16.42 9.13 3.09
C ALA A 223 -17.31 9.29 1.84
N TYR A 224 -18.06 10.39 1.77
CA TYR A 224 -18.90 10.73 0.63
C TYR A 224 -18.06 10.87 -0.65
N ARG A 225 -16.98 11.66 -0.60
CA ARG A 225 -16.07 11.85 -1.74
C ARG A 225 -15.41 10.54 -2.16
N MET A 226 -14.93 9.75 -1.20
CA MET A 226 -14.34 8.44 -1.49
C MET A 226 -15.33 7.50 -2.17
N LYS A 227 -16.60 7.51 -1.75
CA LYS A 227 -17.66 6.70 -2.38
C LYS A 227 -17.91 7.14 -3.83
N LYS A 228 -17.89 8.45 -4.11
CA LYS A 228 -18.00 8.99 -5.47
C LYS A 228 -16.88 8.42 -6.37
N ILE A 229 -15.63 8.50 -5.92
CA ILE A 229 -14.45 7.98 -6.64
C ILE A 229 -14.57 6.48 -6.93
N ARG A 230 -15.00 5.70 -5.93
CA ARG A 230 -15.14 4.24 -6.08
C ARG A 230 -16.31 3.81 -6.97
N ASN A 231 -17.38 4.59 -7.00
CA ASN A 231 -18.56 4.26 -7.79
C ASN A 231 -18.39 4.58 -9.28
N ASP A 232 -17.34 5.32 -9.63
CA ASP A 232 -16.99 5.63 -11.01
C ASP A 232 -15.77 4.78 -11.44
N PRO A 233 -15.95 3.75 -12.29
CA PRO A 233 -14.86 2.93 -12.80
C PRO A 233 -13.90 3.68 -13.74
N GLN A 234 -14.29 4.83 -14.27
CA GLN A 234 -13.47 5.65 -15.16
C GLN A 234 -12.65 6.70 -14.40
N HIS A 235 -12.92 6.88 -13.11
CA HIS A 235 -12.22 7.85 -12.28
C HIS A 235 -10.74 7.48 -12.12
N THR A 236 -9.85 8.43 -12.34
CA THR A 236 -8.39 8.26 -12.31
C THR A 236 -7.91 7.59 -11.01
N TYR A 237 -8.51 7.96 -9.89
CA TYR A 237 -8.21 7.46 -8.55
C TYR A 237 -9.08 6.29 -8.07
N HIS A 238 -9.84 5.62 -8.95
CA HIS A 238 -10.75 4.54 -8.58
C HIS A 238 -10.07 3.42 -7.76
N GLN A 239 -8.85 3.05 -8.16
CA GLN A 239 -8.10 1.95 -7.54
C GLN A 239 -7.42 2.35 -6.22
N ASN A 240 -7.40 3.64 -5.88
CA ASN A 240 -6.74 4.15 -4.68
C ASN A 240 -7.52 3.86 -3.40
N PHE A 241 -8.79 3.49 -3.52
CA PHE A 241 -9.66 3.22 -2.37
C PHE A 241 -10.22 1.81 -2.44
N GLY A 242 -9.74 0.94 -1.55
CA GLY A 242 -10.16 -0.45 -1.45
C GLY A 242 -11.36 -0.66 -0.50
N MET A 243 -11.75 -1.93 -0.38
CA MET A 243 -12.77 -2.36 0.60
C MET A 243 -12.30 -2.15 2.04
N LEU A 244 -11.01 -2.36 2.30
CA LEU A 244 -10.40 -2.11 3.62
C LEU A 244 -10.48 -0.63 4.00
N ASP A 245 -10.34 0.29 3.05
CA ASP A 245 -10.37 1.73 3.34
C ASP A 245 -11.78 2.22 3.70
N GLN A 246 -12.83 1.61 3.12
CA GLN A 246 -14.21 1.80 3.57
C GLN A 246 -14.42 1.32 5.01
N LEU A 247 -13.86 0.15 5.36
CA LEU A 247 -13.97 -0.35 6.72
C LEU A 247 -13.24 0.57 7.70
N LYS A 248 -12.05 1.06 7.35
CA LYS A 248 -11.29 2.04 8.15
C LYS A 248 -12.09 3.33 8.39
N ILE A 249 -12.68 3.90 7.33
CA ILE A 249 -13.50 5.11 7.44
C ILE A 249 -14.75 4.89 8.30
N PHE A 250 -15.42 3.74 8.15
CA PHE A 250 -16.55 3.40 9.01
C PHE A 250 -16.13 3.29 10.49
N ILE A 251 -14.99 2.67 10.76
CA ILE A 251 -14.43 2.56 12.12
C ILE A 251 -14.09 3.96 12.67
N LEU A 252 -13.49 4.85 11.87
CA LEU A 252 -13.23 6.24 12.27
C LEU A 252 -14.51 6.99 12.61
N GLY A 253 -15.57 6.81 11.82
CA GLY A 253 -16.87 7.44 12.07
C GLY A 253 -17.55 6.96 13.36
N ILE A 254 -17.23 5.76 13.86
CA ILE A 254 -17.74 5.28 15.16
C ILE A 254 -16.89 5.80 16.35
N LYS A 255 -15.61 6.09 16.10
CA LYS A 255 -14.65 6.49 17.13
C LYS A 255 -14.80 7.96 17.55
N ASN A 256 -15.22 8.81 16.62
CA ASN A 256 -15.44 10.25 16.82
C ASN A 256 -16.91 10.53 17.15
#